data_AF-A0A316EWC0-F1
#
_entry.id   AF-A0A316EWC0-F1
#
_cell.length_a   1.000
_cell.length_b   1.000
_cell.length_c   1.000
_cell.angle_alpha   90.00
_cell.angle_beta   90.00
_cell.angle_gamma   90.00
#
_symmetry.space_group_name_H-M   'P 1'
#
loop_
_entity.id
_entity.type
_entity.pdbx_description
1 polymer ?
#
loop_
_entity_poly.entity_id
_entity_poly.type
_entity_poly.pdbx_seq_one_letter_code
_entity_poly.pdbx_strand_id
1 'polypeptide(L)' 'MLDSGCAWNELPESFPISSASTHRRFTEWVEPGVMEALHRATLDVLGAAEQIDWSRASIDAMHMRAAKGGT' A
#
# COMPACT_ATOMS: atom_id res chain seq x y z
N MET A 1 -19.27 5.64 2.40
CA MET A 1 -18.36 4.59 2.87
C MET A 1 -17.91 3.82 1.64
N LEU A 2 -16.73 4.15 1.11
CA LEU A 2 -16.05 3.32 0.12
C LEU A 2 -15.13 2.42 0.96
N ASP A 3 -15.48 1.14 1.10
CA ASP A 3 -14.88 0.23 2.08
C ASP A 3 -13.63 -0.50 1.56
N SER A 4 -13.16 -0.17 0.35
CA SER A 4 -11.83 -0.54 -0.13
C SER A 4 -11.51 0.35 -1.33
N GLY A 5 -10.34 0.99 -1.33
CA GLY A 5 -9.89 1.78 -2.47
C GLY A 5 -9.84 0.90 -3.72
N CYS A 6 -10.49 1.35 -4.80
CA CYS A 6 -10.44 0.81 -6.17
C CYS A 6 -10.46 -0.73 -6.24
N ALA A 7 -11.63 -1.30 -6.55
CA ALA A 7 -11.72 -2.75 -6.71
C ALA A 7 -10.82 -3.20 -7.87
N TRP A 8 -10.18 -4.38 -7.79
CA TRP A 8 -9.22 -4.83 -8.82
C TRP A 8 -9.83 -4.89 -10.24
N ASN A 9 -11.14 -4.99 -10.35
CA ASN A 9 -11.90 -4.93 -11.61
C ASN A 9 -12.03 -3.50 -12.19
N GLU A 10 -11.65 -2.47 -11.44
CA GLU A 10 -11.61 -1.06 -11.84
C GLU A 10 -10.20 -0.60 -12.23
N LEU A 11 -9.26 -1.54 -12.41
CA LEU A 11 -7.94 -1.21 -12.95
C LEU A 11 -8.09 -0.52 -14.33
N PRO A 12 -7.31 0.53 -14.60
CA PRO A 12 -7.37 1.23 -15.87
C PRO A 12 -6.99 0.29 -17.02
N GLU A 13 -7.59 0.49 -18.19
CA GLU A 13 -7.30 -0.32 -19.40
C GLU A 13 -5.81 -0.27 -19.82
N SER A 14 -5.07 0.75 -19.38
CA SER A 14 -3.63 0.86 -19.58
C SER A 14 -2.82 -0.19 -18.79
N PHE A 15 -3.44 -0.91 -17.87
CA PHE A 15 -2.76 -1.94 -17.09
C PHE A 15 -2.49 -3.16 -17.99
N PRO A 16 -1.22 -3.58 -18.16
CA PRO A 16 -0.84 -4.49 -19.24
C PRO A 16 -1.28 -5.96 -19.03
N ILE A 17 -1.91 -6.27 -17.90
CA ILE A 17 -2.32 -7.62 -17.52
C ILE A 17 -3.70 -7.60 -16.84
N SER A 18 -4.39 -8.75 -16.84
CA SER A 18 -5.73 -8.84 -16.26
C SER A 18 -5.75 -8.55 -14.76
N SER A 19 -6.88 -8.04 -14.28
CA SER A 19 -7.15 -7.81 -12.85
C SER A 19 -6.87 -9.03 -11.99
N ALA A 20 -7.28 -10.22 -12.44
CA ALA A 20 -7.05 -11.47 -11.72
C ALA A 20 -5.55 -11.82 -11.61
N SER A 21 -4.78 -11.61 -12.68
CA SER A 21 -3.33 -11.83 -12.66
C SER A 21 -2.60 -10.82 -11.78
N THR A 22 -3.06 -9.57 -11.81
CA THR A 22 -2.55 -8.49 -10.94
C THR A 22 -2.79 -8.81 -9.48
N HIS A 23 -4.01 -9.18 -9.12
CA HIS A 23 -4.36 -9.54 -7.75
C HIS A 23 -3.53 -10.74 -7.27
N ARG A 24 -3.42 -11.81 -8.08
CA ARG A 24 -2.59 -12.97 -7.71
C ARG A 24 -1.14 -12.58 -7.45
N ARG A 25 -0.53 -11.79 -8.33
CA ARG A 25 0.85 -11.31 -8.16
C ARG A 25 1.00 -10.43 -6.93
N PHE A 26 0.02 -9.59 -6.65
CA PHE A 26 -0.01 -8.79 -5.43
C PHE A 26 -0.05 -9.68 -4.17
N THR A 27 -0.91 -10.71 -4.14
CA THR A 27 -0.97 -11.67 -3.03
C THR A 27 0.36 -12.42 -2.86
N GLU A 28 0.98 -12.89 -3.95
CA GLU A 28 2.30 -13.55 -3.94
C GLU A 28 3.41 -12.67 -3.31
N TRP A 29 3.25 -11.35 -3.29
CA TRP A 29 4.19 -10.41 -2.68
C TRP A 29 3.80 -10.02 -1.26
N VAL A 30 2.51 -9.90 -0.98
CA VAL A 30 2.01 -9.58 0.36
C VAL A 30 2.28 -10.73 1.34
N GLU A 31 2.03 -11.98 0.94
CA GLU A 31 2.23 -13.15 1.80
C GLU A 31 3.64 -13.25 2.39
N PRO A 32 4.73 -13.11 1.61
CA PRO A 32 6.09 -13.09 2.14
C PRO A 32 6.54 -11.72 2.71
N GLY A 33 5.66 -10.72 2.78
CA GLY A 33 5.98 -9.40 3.36
C GLY A 33 6.78 -8.45 2.44
N VAL A 34 6.83 -8.71 1.14
CA VAL A 34 7.58 -7.87 0.17
C VAL A 34 7.06 -6.42 0.17
N MET A 35 5.74 -6.24 0.29
CA MET A 35 5.15 -4.89 0.34
C MET A 35 5.58 -4.11 1.59
N GLU A 36 5.72 -4.77 2.73
CA GLU A 36 6.21 -4.14 3.96
C GLU A 36 7.69 -3.75 3.82
N ALA A 37 8.51 -4.67 3.30
CA ALA A 37 9.93 -4.41 3.07
C ALA A 37 10.15 -3.24 2.09
N LEU A 38 9.38 -3.21 0.99
CA LEU A 38 9.40 -2.11 0.02
C LEU A 38 9.00 -0.78 0.66
N HIS A 39 7.94 -0.78 1.48
CA HIS A 39 7.49 0.42 2.18
C HIS A 39 8.58 0.96 3.12
N ARG A 40 9.19 0.09 3.92
CA ARG A 40 10.28 0.47 4.83
C ARG A 40 11.49 1.02 4.08
N ALA A 41 11.94 0.34 3.02
CA ALA A 41 13.05 0.81 2.20
C ALA A 41 12.76 2.18 1.57
N THR A 42 11.52 2.41 1.15
CA THR A 42 11.10 3.72 0.60
C THR A 42 11.15 4.81 1.67
N LEU A 43 10.68 4.52 2.89
CA LEU A 43 10.77 5.45 4.02
C LEU A 43 12.22 5.73 4.40
N ASP A 44 13.10 4.73 4.39
CA ASP A 44 14.52 4.91 4.69
C ASP A 44 15.17 5.85 3.66
N VAL A 45 14.91 5.65 2.37
CA VAL A 45 15.42 6.49 1.28
C VAL A 45 14.90 7.92 1.39
N LEU A 46 13.59 8.11 1.58
CA LEU A 46 12.98 9.44 1.67
C LEU A 46 13.36 10.15 2.96
N GLY A 47 13.48 9.42 4.07
CA GLY A 47 13.88 9.93 5.37
C GLY A 47 15.31 10.42 5.35
N ALA A 48 16.23 9.64 4.76
CA ALA A 48 17.62 10.05 4.55
C ALA A 48 17.74 11.30 3.65
N ALA A 49 16.79 11.51 2.74
CA ALA A 49 16.75 12.66 1.86
C ALA A 49 15.95 13.85 2.42
N GLU A 50 15.41 13.76 3.65
CA GLU A 50 14.51 14.77 4.25
C GLU A 50 13.27 15.10 3.39
N GLN A 51 12.83 14.15 2.58
CA GLN A 51 11.72 14.30 1.63
C GLN A 51 10.41 13.67 2.12
N ILE A 52 10.35 13.25 3.38
CA ILE A 52 9.10 12.77 3.97
C ILE A 52 8.23 13.98 4.32
N ASP A 53 7.13 14.15 3.60
CA ASP A 53 6.05 15.04 4.01
C ASP A 53 5.24 14.39 5.13
N TRP A 54 5.63 14.71 6.37
CA TRP A 54 4.99 14.19 7.58
C TRP A 54 3.54 14.66 7.75
N SER A 55 3.15 15.80 7.16
CA SER A 55 1.77 16.29 7.24
C SER A 55 0.84 15.33 6.50
N ARG A 56 1.29 14.85 5.34
CA ARG A 56 0.55 13.88 4.53
C ARG A 56 0.63 12.47 5.10
N ALA A 57 1.81 12.03 5.55
CA ALA A 57 1.97 10.72 6.17
C ALA A 57 1.08 10.55 7.43
N SER A 58 0.92 11.60 8.23
CA SER A 58 0.04 11.58 9.42
C SER A 58 -1.44 11.42 9.04
N ILE A 59 -1.86 12.09 7.96
CA ILE A 59 -3.22 11.99 7.43
C ILE A 59 -3.47 10.58 6.87
N ASP A 60 -2.51 9.98 6.17
CA ASP A 60 -2.65 8.62 5.67
C ASP A 60 -2.72 7.61 6.83
N ALA A 61 -1.93 7.80 7.89
CA ALA A 61 -1.94 6.94 9.07
C ALA A 61 -3.26 6.97 9.85
N MET A 62 -3.92 8.13 9.98
CA MET A 62 -5.23 8.22 10.66
C MET A 62 -6.38 7.55 9.87
N HIS A 63 -6.23 7.40 8.55
CA HIS A 63 -7.19 6.69 7.71
C HIS A 63 -6.97 5.17 7.74
N MET A 64 -5.79 4.70 8.12
CA MET A 64 -5.58 3.29 8.42
C MET A 64 -6.29 2.94 9.73
N ARG A 65 -7.39 2.17 9.63
CA ARG A 65 -8.08 1.63 10.81
C ARG A 65 -7.07 0.86 11.65
N ALA A 66 -6.95 1.17 12.93
CA ALA A 66 -6.16 0.37 13.86
C ALA A 66 -6.65 -1.09 13.79
N ALA A 67 -5.79 -2.00 13.33
CA ALA A 67 -6.03 -3.43 13.45
C ALA A 67 -6.11 -3.75 14.95
N LYS A 68 -7.30 -4.16 15.38
CA LYS A 68 -7.65 -4.44 16.77
C LYS A 68 -6.60 -5.34 17.46
N GLY A 69 -6.01 -4.87 18.55
CA GLY A 69 -5.29 -5.74 19.50
C GLY A 69 -4.05 -5.14 20.16
N GLY A 70 -4.19 -4.04 20.90
CA GLY A 70 -3.25 -3.76 21.98
C GLY A 70 -3.55 -4.68 23.16
N THR A 71 -2.58 -5.52 23.53
CA THR A 71 -2.43 -6.07 24.88
C THR A 71 -0.97 -5.92 25.27
#